data_AF-A0ABD2Q8D4-F1
#
_entry.id   AF-A0ABD2Q8D4-F1
#
_cell.length_a   1.000
_cell.length_b   1.000
_cell.length_c   1.000
_cell.angle_alpha   90.00
_cell.angle_beta   90.00
_cell.angle_gamma   90.00
#
_symmetry.space_group_name_H-M   'P 1'
#
loop_
_entity.id
_entity.type
_entity.pdbx_description
1 polymer ?
#
loop_
_entity_poly.entity_id
_entity_poly.type
_entity_poly.pdbx_seq_one_letter_code
_entity_poly.pdbx_strand_id
1 'polypeptide(L)'
;MDIREEEREATTMRIVESLRLYRYKLPADTDKLDTFMRSISNGNKNLIYQILNWLLHNTSDLKKRAYLSRFLCKVKVPTEFLQEDVQDLYEEYEHMIENFKEVHKHNESLLIKGNKVTEIKRDIAEMQDEKEQLTRRLLNLDNTIGVLKSQLMEVRSKGLEQNPESLIQRLEQEVRVNQYMVSETLPTDIQNLRQYLDDLSRVASQPVLTQSYLEDIKSQIHDCSEANSRLIERRLKSRQDMGEDKTTLFKQQATIVANKKASVASNLVAMREKSLKGSTGK
;
A
#
# COMPACT_ATOMS: atom_id res chain seq x y z
N MET A 1 -15.66 -62.04 -3.55
CA MET A 1 -14.77 -63.16 -3.86
C MET A 1 -13.72 -63.23 -2.76
N ASP A 2 -13.84 -64.22 -1.89
CA ASP A 2 -12.83 -64.50 -0.87
C ASP A 2 -11.85 -65.55 -1.42
N ILE A 3 -10.57 -65.20 -1.50
CA ILE A 3 -9.50 -66.08 -1.98
C ILE A 3 -9.23 -67.28 -1.05
N ARG A 4 -9.83 -67.28 0.15
CA ARG A 4 -9.70 -68.36 1.14
C ARG A 4 -10.61 -69.55 0.84
N GLU A 5 -11.64 -69.34 0.02
CA GLU A 5 -12.65 -70.35 -0.35
C GLU A 5 -12.39 -70.95 -1.74
N GLU A 6 -11.38 -70.46 -2.46
CA GLU A 6 -11.05 -70.84 -3.85
C GLU A 6 -9.81 -71.75 -3.89
N GLU A 7 -9.84 -72.77 -4.75
CA GLU A 7 -8.65 -73.61 -5.04
C GLU A 7 -7.50 -72.74 -5.56
N ARG A 8 -6.26 -73.06 -5.17
CA ARG A 8 -5.08 -72.24 -5.52
C ARG A 8 -4.86 -72.15 -7.03
N GLU A 9 -5.15 -73.22 -7.75
CA GLU A 9 -5.05 -73.27 -9.21
C GLU A 9 -6.15 -72.43 -9.87
N ALA A 10 -7.39 -72.50 -9.39
CA ALA A 10 -8.50 -71.67 -9.87
C ALA A 10 -8.22 -70.18 -9.67
N THR A 11 -7.72 -69.80 -8.49
CA THR A 11 -7.31 -68.43 -8.17
C THR A 11 -6.21 -67.94 -9.12
N THR A 12 -5.21 -68.80 -9.39
CA THR A 12 -4.09 -68.49 -10.30
C THR A 12 -4.58 -68.28 -11.72
N MET A 13 -5.45 -69.16 -12.22
CA MET A 13 -6.05 -69.04 -13.54
C MET A 13 -6.84 -67.74 -13.68
N ARG A 14 -7.67 -67.41 -12.69
CA ARG A 14 -8.45 -66.17 -12.67
C ARG A 14 -7.57 -64.92 -12.69
N ILE A 15 -6.47 -64.91 -11.94
CA ILE A 15 -5.48 -63.82 -11.94
C ILE A 15 -4.82 -63.71 -13.33
N VAL A 16 -4.40 -64.82 -13.92
CA VAL A 16 -3.73 -64.85 -15.22
C VAL A 16 -4.69 -64.39 -16.34
N GLU A 17 -5.95 -64.84 -16.33
CA GLU A 17 -6.98 -64.38 -17.26
C GLU A 17 -7.24 -62.88 -17.12
N SER A 18 -7.30 -62.38 -15.89
CA SER A 18 -7.43 -60.95 -15.63
C SER A 18 -6.22 -60.17 -16.16
N LEU A 19 -5.00 -60.68 -15.98
CA LEU A 19 -3.78 -60.08 -16.52
C LEU A 19 -3.75 -60.10 -18.06
N ARG A 20 -4.26 -61.16 -18.70
CA ARG A 20 -4.45 -61.24 -20.16
C ARG A 20 -5.42 -60.17 -20.64
N LEU A 21 -6.55 -60.00 -19.94
CA LEU A 21 -7.55 -58.98 -20.22
C LEU A 21 -6.96 -57.57 -20.14
N TYR A 22 -6.12 -57.34 -19.13
CA TYR A 22 -5.39 -56.10 -18.96
C TYR A 22 -4.22 -55.94 -19.94
N ARG A 23 -3.93 -56.93 -20.79
CA ARG A 23 -2.76 -56.97 -21.69
C ARG A 23 -1.43 -56.79 -20.96
N TYR A 24 -1.31 -57.39 -19.78
CA TYR A 24 -0.02 -57.56 -19.14
C TYR A 24 0.88 -58.46 -20.00
N LYS A 25 2.18 -58.18 -20.04
CA LYS A 25 3.15 -58.95 -20.82
C LYS A 25 3.39 -60.31 -20.16
N LEU A 26 2.64 -61.31 -20.60
CA LEU A 26 2.82 -62.70 -20.17
C LEU A 26 3.92 -63.39 -21.00
N PRO A 27 4.66 -64.35 -20.42
CA PRO A 27 5.60 -65.17 -21.18
C PRO A 27 4.91 -65.90 -22.35
N ALA A 28 5.53 -65.87 -23.52
CA ALA A 28 5.01 -66.54 -24.72
C ALA A 28 5.34 -68.05 -24.74
N ASP A 29 6.46 -68.45 -24.14
CA ASP A 29 6.90 -69.85 -24.06
C ASP A 29 6.07 -70.62 -23.02
N THR A 30 5.57 -71.79 -23.39
CA THR A 30 4.72 -72.64 -22.54
C THR A 30 5.40 -72.97 -21.20
N ASP A 31 6.67 -73.39 -21.23
CA ASP A 31 7.42 -73.74 -20.03
C ASP A 31 7.64 -72.55 -19.08
N LYS A 32 7.83 -71.35 -19.65
CA LYS A 32 7.98 -70.11 -18.87
C LYS A 32 6.65 -69.63 -18.31
N LEU A 33 5.56 -69.83 -19.04
CA LEU A 33 4.21 -69.53 -18.59
C LEU A 33 3.83 -70.46 -17.43
N ASP A 34 4.14 -71.76 -17.51
CA ASP A 34 3.91 -72.70 -16.41
C ASP A 34 4.72 -72.34 -15.16
N THR A 35 5.97 -71.93 -15.35
CA THR A 35 6.82 -71.43 -14.25
C THR A 35 6.25 -70.15 -13.63
N PHE A 36 5.70 -69.25 -14.45
CA PHE A 36 5.03 -68.03 -14.01
C PHE A 36 3.74 -68.34 -13.22
N MET A 37 2.91 -69.26 -13.69
CA MET A 37 1.70 -69.70 -12.99
C MET A 37 2.02 -70.35 -11.65
N ARG A 38 3.02 -71.25 -11.60
CA ARG A 38 3.53 -71.82 -10.34
C ARG A 38 4.04 -70.75 -9.39
N SER A 39 4.71 -69.71 -9.91
CA SER A 39 5.21 -68.59 -9.10
C SER A 39 4.09 -67.73 -8.51
N ILE A 40 2.97 -67.56 -9.22
CA ILE A 40 1.75 -66.90 -8.71
C ILE A 40 1.07 -67.78 -7.66
N SER A 41 0.87 -69.07 -7.95
CA SER A 41 0.24 -70.04 -7.03
C SER A 41 1.00 -70.16 -5.70
N ASN A 42 2.33 -70.12 -5.75
CA ASN A 42 3.21 -70.14 -4.58
C ASN A 42 3.35 -68.79 -3.88
N GLY A 43 2.75 -67.71 -4.41
CA GLY A 43 2.78 -66.39 -3.77
C GLY A 43 4.15 -65.71 -3.80
N ASN A 44 4.92 -65.84 -4.89
CA ASN A 44 6.24 -65.22 -5.01
C ASN A 44 6.14 -63.69 -4.90
N LYS A 45 6.62 -63.14 -3.78
CA LYS A 45 6.53 -61.71 -3.44
C LYS A 45 7.12 -60.79 -4.50
N ASN A 46 8.26 -61.16 -5.08
CA ASN A 46 8.93 -60.33 -6.08
C ASN A 46 8.08 -60.18 -7.34
N LEU A 47 7.50 -61.29 -7.82
CA LEU A 47 6.63 -61.29 -8.99
C LEU A 47 5.33 -60.52 -8.71
N ILE A 48 4.72 -60.74 -7.54
CA ILE A 48 3.49 -60.03 -7.14
C ILE A 48 3.73 -58.53 -7.07
N TYR A 49 4.84 -58.08 -6.49
CA TYR A 49 5.15 -56.64 -6.43
C TYR A 49 5.40 -56.03 -7.81
N GLN A 50 6.03 -56.77 -8.73
CA GLN A 50 6.19 -56.30 -10.12
C GLN A 50 4.83 -56.13 -10.81
N ILE A 51 3.91 -57.09 -10.63
CA ILE A 51 2.56 -57.03 -11.16
C ILE A 51 1.77 -55.87 -10.54
N LEU A 52 1.81 -55.72 -9.21
CA LEU A 52 1.13 -54.65 -8.50
C LEU A 52 1.66 -53.27 -8.89
N ASN A 53 2.98 -53.10 -8.99
CA ASN A 53 3.59 -51.86 -9.44
C ASN A 53 3.07 -51.46 -10.83
N TRP A 54 2.99 -52.42 -11.76
CA TRP A 54 2.45 -52.18 -13.09
C TRP A 54 0.95 -51.83 -13.07
N LEU A 55 0.15 -52.55 -12.28
CA LEU A 55 -1.28 -52.31 -12.14
C LEU A 55 -1.58 -50.92 -11.54
N LEU A 56 -0.81 -50.52 -10.53
CA LEU A 56 -1.03 -49.27 -9.81
C LEU A 56 -0.53 -48.04 -10.60
N HIS A 57 0.48 -48.19 -11.45
CA HIS A 57 0.99 -47.09 -12.27
C HIS A 57 0.02 -46.68 -13.39
N ASN A 58 -0.74 -47.64 -13.96
CA ASN A 58 -1.59 -47.42 -15.13
C ASN A 58 -3.10 -47.49 -14.84
N THR A 59 -3.53 -47.09 -13.64
CA THR A 59 -4.90 -47.33 -13.16
C THR A 59 -6.00 -46.70 -14.03
N SER A 60 -5.79 -45.52 -14.62
CA SER A 60 -6.77 -44.87 -15.52
C SER A 60 -7.02 -45.70 -16.78
N ASP A 61 -5.94 -46.14 -17.42
CA ASP A 61 -6.00 -46.91 -18.65
C ASP A 61 -6.56 -48.32 -18.40
N LEU A 62 -6.20 -48.90 -17.26
CA LEU A 62 -6.71 -50.20 -16.84
C LEU A 62 -8.19 -50.16 -16.47
N LYS A 63 -8.68 -49.08 -15.85
CA LYS A 63 -10.12 -48.86 -15.63
C LYS A 63 -10.87 -48.80 -16.95
N LYS A 64 -10.35 -48.05 -17.93
CA LYS A 64 -10.94 -47.98 -19.27
C LYS A 64 -10.92 -49.35 -19.96
N ARG A 65 -9.82 -50.09 -19.85
CA ARG A 65 -9.68 -51.44 -20.42
C ARG A 65 -10.64 -52.44 -19.74
N ALA A 66 -10.82 -52.37 -18.43
CA ALA A 66 -11.80 -53.18 -17.68
C ALA A 66 -13.24 -52.88 -18.11
N TYR A 67 -13.54 -51.60 -18.34
CA TYR A 67 -14.85 -51.18 -18.84
C TYR A 67 -15.10 -51.73 -20.25
N LEU A 68 -14.15 -51.52 -21.17
CA LEU A 68 -14.27 -51.94 -22.56
C LEU A 68 -14.28 -53.47 -22.72
N SER A 69 -13.52 -54.21 -21.91
CA SER A 69 -13.46 -55.67 -22.00
C SER A 69 -14.82 -56.33 -21.80
N ARG A 70 -15.68 -55.75 -20.95
CA ARG A 70 -17.04 -56.24 -20.73
C ARG A 70 -17.91 -56.23 -22.01
N PHE A 71 -17.60 -55.34 -22.95
CA PHE A 71 -18.38 -55.16 -24.18
C PHE A 71 -17.66 -55.65 -25.44
N LEU A 72 -16.31 -55.70 -25.43
CA LEU A 72 -15.51 -56.03 -26.61
C LEU A 72 -14.97 -57.47 -26.62
N CYS A 73 -14.99 -58.17 -25.49
CA CYS A 73 -14.60 -59.59 -25.46
C CYS A 73 -15.74 -60.44 -26.03
N LYS A 74 -15.56 -60.93 -27.26
CA LYS A 74 -16.52 -61.79 -27.94
C LYS A 74 -16.75 -63.09 -27.17
N VAL A 75 -18.00 -63.52 -27.10
CA VAL A 75 -18.37 -64.85 -26.60
C VAL A 75 -17.90 -65.88 -27.63
N LYS A 76 -17.13 -66.87 -27.18
CA LYS A 76 -16.68 -67.97 -28.05
C LYS A 76 -17.82 -68.98 -28.20
N VAL A 77 -18.44 -69.02 -29.38
CA VAL A 77 -19.46 -70.02 -29.72
C VAL A 77 -18.76 -71.18 -30.45
N PRO A 78 -18.83 -72.42 -29.92
CA PRO A 78 -18.29 -73.59 -30.61
C PRO A 78 -18.98 -73.83 -31.96
N THR A 79 -18.25 -74.36 -32.93
CA THR A 79 -18.72 -74.53 -34.31
C THR A 79 -19.93 -75.47 -34.42
N GLU A 80 -20.15 -76.35 -33.44
CA GLU A 80 -21.31 -77.26 -33.42
C GLU A 80 -22.64 -76.53 -33.18
N PHE A 81 -22.60 -75.33 -32.58
CA PHE A 81 -23.78 -74.52 -32.28
C PHE A 81 -24.02 -73.41 -33.30
N LEU A 82 -23.15 -73.29 -34.31
CA LEU A 82 -23.23 -72.25 -35.34
C LEU A 82 -24.15 -72.72 -36.49
N GLN A 83 -25.44 -72.88 -36.17
CA GLN A 83 -26.50 -73.11 -37.15
C GLN A 83 -26.91 -71.78 -37.82
N GLU A 84 -27.65 -71.83 -38.93
CA GLU A 84 -28.02 -70.65 -39.75
C GLU A 84 -28.63 -69.51 -38.90
N ASP A 85 -29.62 -69.81 -38.05
CA ASP A 85 -30.26 -68.81 -37.17
C ASP A 85 -29.29 -68.21 -36.12
N VAL A 86 -28.35 -69.00 -35.61
CA VAL A 86 -27.37 -68.57 -34.59
C VAL A 86 -26.24 -67.76 -35.24
N GLN A 87 -25.90 -68.10 -36.48
CA GLN A 87 -24.90 -67.40 -37.26
C GLN A 87 -25.37 -65.97 -37.58
N ASP A 88 -26.61 -65.81 -38.05
CA ASP A 88 -27.18 -64.49 -38.33
C ASP A 88 -27.20 -63.59 -37.08
N LEU A 89 -27.62 -64.14 -35.94
CA LEU A 89 -27.60 -63.42 -34.66
C LEU A 89 -26.18 -63.05 -34.21
N TYR A 90 -25.20 -63.93 -34.46
CA TYR A 90 -23.81 -63.68 -34.14
C TYR A 90 -23.22 -62.58 -35.04
N GLU A 91 -23.59 -62.52 -36.31
CA GLU A 91 -23.23 -61.43 -37.22
C GLU A 91 -23.83 -60.09 -36.78
N GLU A 92 -25.10 -60.06 -36.36
CA GLU A 92 -25.72 -58.87 -35.79
C GLU A 92 -25.02 -58.41 -34.51
N TYR A 93 -24.67 -59.35 -33.62
CA TYR A 93 -23.88 -59.10 -32.42
C TYR A 93 -22.52 -58.47 -32.73
N GLU A 94 -21.80 -59.01 -33.74
CA GLU A 94 -20.52 -58.46 -34.17
C GLU A 94 -20.68 -57.05 -34.74
N HIS A 95 -21.74 -56.79 -35.50
CA HIS A 95 -22.04 -55.46 -36.01
C HIS A 95 -22.33 -54.47 -34.88
N MET A 96 -23.09 -54.87 -33.86
CA MET A 96 -23.37 -54.04 -32.69
C MET A 96 -22.11 -53.73 -31.87
N ILE A 97 -21.17 -54.67 -31.76
CA ILE A 97 -19.85 -54.40 -31.16
C ILE A 97 -19.10 -53.34 -31.95
N GLU A 98 -19.12 -53.38 -33.29
CA GLU A 98 -18.44 -52.38 -34.10
C GLU A 98 -19.08 -50.99 -33.96
N ASN A 99 -20.42 -50.93 -34.01
CA ASN A 99 -21.17 -49.70 -33.75
C ASN A 99 -20.82 -49.11 -32.37
N PHE A 100 -20.72 -49.96 -31.33
CA PHE A 100 -20.29 -49.52 -30.00
C PHE A 100 -18.88 -48.92 -30.01
N LYS A 101 -17.92 -49.54 -30.73
CA LYS A 101 -16.54 -49.00 -30.82
C LYS A 101 -16.54 -47.62 -31.46
N GLU A 102 -17.28 -47.43 -32.55
CA GLU A 102 -17.36 -46.16 -33.26
C GLU A 102 -17.96 -45.06 -32.38
N VAL A 103 -19.12 -45.33 -31.77
CA VAL A 103 -19.80 -44.38 -30.88
C VAL A 103 -18.93 -44.04 -29.67
N HIS A 104 -18.32 -45.04 -29.03
CA HIS A 104 -17.45 -44.82 -27.89
C HIS A 104 -16.22 -43.97 -28.26
N LYS A 105 -15.59 -44.25 -29.41
CA LYS A 105 -14.43 -43.48 -29.91
C LYS A 105 -14.83 -42.03 -30.22
N HIS A 106 -16.00 -41.82 -30.81
CA HIS A 106 -16.52 -40.49 -31.09
C HIS A 106 -16.76 -39.70 -29.81
N ASN A 107 -17.47 -40.29 -28.83
CA ASN A 107 -17.76 -39.69 -27.54
C ASN A 107 -16.48 -39.33 -26.77
N GLU A 108 -15.48 -40.20 -26.77
CA GLU A 108 -14.20 -39.91 -26.13
C GLU A 108 -13.50 -38.70 -26.76
N SER A 109 -13.56 -38.57 -28.10
CA SER A 109 -13.01 -37.38 -28.78
C SER A 109 -13.75 -36.10 -28.37
N LEU A 110 -15.06 -36.17 -28.14
CA LEU A 110 -15.86 -35.04 -27.69
C LEU A 110 -15.53 -34.65 -26.26
N LEU A 111 -15.32 -35.62 -25.35
CA LEU A 111 -14.91 -35.34 -23.98
C LEU A 111 -13.56 -34.62 -23.94
N ILE A 112 -12.59 -35.06 -24.74
CA ILE A 112 -11.28 -34.40 -24.83
C ILE A 112 -11.42 -32.96 -25.35
N LYS A 113 -12.28 -32.74 -26.36
CA LYS A 113 -12.58 -31.38 -26.87
C LYS A 113 -13.32 -30.53 -25.82
N GLY A 114 -14.25 -31.12 -25.07
CA GLY A 114 -14.99 -30.45 -24.00
C GLY A 114 -14.07 -29.93 -22.90
N ASN A 115 -13.08 -30.73 -22.50
CA ASN A 115 -12.07 -30.30 -21.53
C ASN A 115 -11.26 -29.08 -22.02
N LYS A 116 -10.89 -29.06 -23.31
CA LYS A 116 -10.23 -27.88 -23.91
C LYS A 116 -11.13 -26.65 -23.89
N VAL A 117 -12.43 -26.81 -24.14
CA VAL A 117 -13.38 -25.69 -24.04
C VAL A 117 -13.48 -25.17 -22.60
N THR A 118 -13.42 -26.03 -21.59
CA THR A 118 -13.41 -25.58 -20.19
C THR A 118 -12.14 -24.83 -19.82
N GLU A 119 -10.98 -25.27 -20.33
CA GLU A 119 -9.70 -24.54 -20.17
C GLU A 119 -9.77 -23.16 -20.83
N ILE A 120 -10.22 -23.08 -22.08
CA ILE A 120 -10.38 -21.80 -22.80
C ILE A 120 -11.35 -20.86 -22.05
N LYS A 121 -12.46 -21.39 -21.49
CA LYS A 121 -13.40 -20.58 -20.70
C LYS A 121 -12.74 -20.01 -19.44
N ARG A 122 -11.89 -20.79 -18.77
CA ARG A 122 -11.12 -20.32 -17.61
C ARG A 122 -10.15 -19.22 -18.04
N ASP A 123 -9.39 -19.45 -19.11
CA ASP A 123 -8.41 -18.48 -19.61
C ASP A 123 -9.10 -17.15 -20.03
N ILE A 124 -10.28 -17.21 -20.65
CA ILE A 124 -11.08 -16.01 -20.96
C ILE A 124 -11.47 -15.26 -19.68
N ALA A 125 -11.87 -15.95 -18.62
CA ALA A 125 -12.24 -15.31 -17.36
C ALA A 125 -11.03 -14.63 -16.69
N GLU A 126 -9.86 -15.28 -16.74
CA GLU A 126 -8.59 -14.70 -16.26
C GLU A 126 -8.22 -13.44 -17.06
N MET A 127 -8.29 -13.50 -18.39
CA MET A 127 -8.05 -12.33 -19.26
C MET A 127 -9.03 -11.18 -19.01
N GLN A 128 -10.29 -11.49 -18.67
CA GLN A 128 -11.28 -10.47 -18.33
C GLN A 128 -10.94 -9.77 -17.00
N ASP A 129 -10.50 -10.51 -15.99
CA ASP A 129 -10.05 -9.93 -14.72
C ASP A 129 -8.81 -9.05 -14.92
N GLU A 130 -7.82 -9.51 -15.69
CA GLU A 130 -6.63 -8.72 -16.03
C GLU A 130 -7.01 -7.40 -16.73
N LYS A 131 -7.93 -7.45 -17.69
CA LYS A 131 -8.44 -6.25 -18.37
C LYS A 131 -9.08 -5.28 -17.38
N GLU A 132 -9.88 -5.77 -16.43
CA GLU A 132 -10.50 -4.93 -15.43
C GLU A 132 -9.46 -4.29 -14.49
N GLN A 133 -8.46 -5.07 -14.05
CA GLN A 133 -7.35 -4.55 -13.26
C GLN A 133 -6.56 -3.46 -13.99
N LEU A 134 -6.24 -3.66 -15.28
CA LEU A 134 -5.56 -2.66 -16.11
C LEU A 134 -6.42 -1.40 -16.28
N THR A 135 -7.72 -1.55 -16.47
CA THR A 135 -8.65 -0.41 -16.59
C THR A 135 -8.68 0.42 -15.31
N ARG A 136 -8.72 -0.24 -14.13
CA ARG A 136 -8.62 0.46 -12.83
C ARG A 136 -7.30 1.19 -12.67
N ARG A 137 -6.18 0.59 -13.10
CA ARG A 137 -4.86 1.26 -13.08
C ARG A 137 -4.82 2.48 -13.98
N LEU A 138 -5.38 2.39 -15.20
CA LEU A 138 -5.48 3.53 -16.10
C LEU A 138 -6.29 4.67 -15.49
N LEU A 139 -7.46 4.37 -14.91
CA LEU A 139 -8.27 5.38 -14.22
C LEU A 139 -7.51 6.05 -13.06
N ASN A 140 -6.75 5.28 -12.29
CA ASN A 140 -5.93 5.84 -11.21
C ASN A 140 -4.82 6.75 -11.75
N LEU A 141 -4.17 6.37 -12.86
CA LEU A 141 -3.16 7.19 -13.51
C LEU A 141 -3.76 8.48 -14.10
N ASP A 142 -4.94 8.42 -14.71
CA ASP A 142 -5.63 9.60 -15.20
C ASP A 142 -5.97 10.58 -14.06
N ASN A 143 -6.41 10.05 -12.92
CA ASN A 143 -6.67 10.84 -11.73
C ASN A 143 -5.38 11.50 -11.19
N THR A 144 -4.27 10.77 -11.10
CA THR A 144 -2.99 11.35 -10.64
C THR A 144 -2.47 12.39 -11.62
N ILE A 145 -2.60 12.17 -12.93
CA ILE A 145 -2.28 13.15 -13.96
C ILE A 145 -3.14 14.41 -13.78
N GLY A 146 -4.44 14.25 -13.50
CA GLY A 146 -5.35 15.37 -13.20
C GLY A 146 -4.86 16.21 -12.02
N VAL A 147 -4.53 15.57 -10.90
CA VAL A 147 -4.01 16.24 -9.70
C VAL A 147 -2.68 16.96 -9.99
N LEU A 148 -1.74 16.29 -10.67
CA LEU A 148 -0.45 16.87 -11.03
C LEU A 148 -0.60 18.08 -11.96
N LYS A 149 -1.53 18.02 -12.93
CA LYS A 149 -1.85 19.16 -13.80
C LYS A 149 -2.38 20.35 -12.99
N SER A 150 -3.29 20.12 -12.04
CA SER A 150 -3.80 21.17 -11.15
C SER A 150 -2.70 21.78 -10.29
N GLN A 151 -1.84 20.94 -9.69
CA GLN A 151 -0.69 21.42 -8.90
C GLN A 151 0.29 22.23 -9.75
N LEU A 152 0.56 21.79 -10.98
CA LEU A 152 1.40 22.54 -11.92
C LEU A 152 0.80 23.90 -12.26
N MET A 153 -0.52 23.96 -12.47
CA MET A 153 -1.24 25.21 -12.74
C MET A 153 -1.19 26.15 -11.53
N GLU A 154 -1.35 25.63 -10.31
CA GLU A 154 -1.22 26.39 -9.07
C GLU A 154 0.19 26.97 -8.91
N VAL A 155 1.23 26.14 -9.11
CA VAL A 155 2.64 26.59 -9.04
C VAL A 155 2.93 27.65 -10.11
N ARG A 156 2.43 27.47 -11.33
CA ARG A 156 2.55 28.49 -12.39
C ARG A 156 1.84 29.79 -12.02
N SER A 157 0.65 29.73 -11.43
CA SER A 157 -0.08 30.93 -10.99
C SER A 157 0.67 31.68 -9.90
N LYS A 158 1.21 30.98 -8.89
CA LYS A 158 2.05 31.57 -7.85
C LYS A 158 3.37 32.14 -8.39
N GLY A 159 3.95 31.49 -9.41
CA GLY A 159 5.13 32.01 -10.10
C GLY A 159 4.83 33.24 -10.96
N LEU A 160 3.63 33.35 -11.53
CA LEU A 160 3.16 34.52 -12.28
C LEU A 160 2.73 35.69 -11.38
N GLU A 161 2.24 35.41 -10.17
CA GLU A 161 1.96 36.45 -9.15
C GLU A 161 3.25 37.08 -8.59
N GLN A 162 4.39 36.40 -8.69
CA GLN A 162 5.69 36.92 -8.32
C GLN A 162 6.35 37.63 -9.50
N ASN A 163 5.83 38.81 -9.86
CA ASN A 163 6.57 39.71 -10.74
C ASN A 163 7.93 40.03 -10.09
N PRO A 164 9.04 40.04 -10.85
CA PRO A 164 10.38 40.34 -10.30
C PRO A 164 10.40 41.68 -9.55
N GLU A 165 9.60 42.64 -10.00
CA GLU A 165 9.41 43.95 -9.38
C GLU A 165 8.72 43.87 -8.01
N SER A 166 7.73 42.98 -7.85
CA SER A 166 7.08 42.75 -6.55
C SER A 166 8.02 42.04 -5.55
N LEU A 167 8.91 41.16 -6.05
CA LEU A 167 9.89 40.47 -5.23
C LEU A 167 10.97 41.45 -4.74
N ILE A 168 11.45 42.31 -5.65
CA ILE A 168 12.40 43.39 -5.33
C ILE A 168 11.77 44.35 -4.33
N GLN A 169 10.53 44.78 -4.53
CA GLN A 169 9.84 45.69 -3.62
C GLN A 169 9.72 45.11 -2.20
N ARG A 170 9.46 43.81 -2.07
CA ARG A 170 9.41 43.13 -0.77
C ARG A 170 10.79 43.04 -0.12
N LEU A 171 11.81 42.68 -0.90
CA LEU A 171 13.20 42.65 -0.42
C LEU A 171 13.66 44.03 0.04
N GLU A 172 13.34 45.09 -0.70
CA GLU A 172 13.63 46.47 -0.32
C GLU A 172 12.90 46.89 0.96
N GLN A 173 11.64 46.48 1.14
CA GLN A 173 10.90 46.71 2.38
C GLN A 173 11.54 45.97 3.56
N GLU A 174 11.92 44.71 3.39
CA GLU A 174 12.59 43.93 4.44
C GLU A 174 13.96 44.50 4.80
N VAL A 175 14.75 44.93 3.81
CA VAL A 175 16.03 45.62 4.04
C VAL A 175 15.81 46.93 4.80
N ARG A 176 14.81 47.73 4.44
CA ARG A 176 14.49 48.99 5.13
C ARG A 176 14.08 48.76 6.58
N VAL A 177 13.25 47.74 6.85
CA VAL A 177 12.85 47.37 8.21
C VAL A 177 14.05 46.86 9.00
N ASN A 178 14.91 46.03 8.41
CA ASN A 178 16.11 45.53 9.07
C ASN A 178 17.10 46.67 9.39
N GLN A 179 17.30 47.61 8.46
CA GLN A 179 18.11 48.80 8.69
C GLN A 179 17.57 49.60 9.88
N TYR A 180 16.25 49.83 9.93
CA TYR A 180 15.59 50.52 11.03
C TYR A 180 15.82 49.82 12.39
N MET A 181 15.68 48.50 12.43
CA MET A 181 15.91 47.70 13.63
C MET A 181 17.35 47.80 14.14
N VAL A 182 18.32 47.75 13.23
CA VAL A 182 19.74 47.83 13.57
C VAL A 182 20.15 49.24 13.97
N SER A 183 19.59 50.27 13.35
CA SER A 183 20.01 51.67 13.60
C SER A 183 19.33 52.32 14.78
N GLU A 184 18.05 52.02 15.03
CA GLU A 184 17.26 52.71 16.07
C GLU A 184 16.89 51.77 17.23
N THR A 185 16.20 50.66 16.99
CA THR A 185 15.55 49.93 18.09
C THR A 185 16.50 49.07 18.90
N LEU A 186 17.30 48.22 18.24
CA LEU A 186 18.24 47.32 18.94
C LEU A 186 19.28 48.08 19.78
N PRO A 187 19.91 49.17 19.29
CA PRO A 187 20.82 49.95 20.12
C PRO A 187 20.14 50.56 21.35
N THR A 188 18.91 51.07 21.19
CA THR A 188 18.14 51.66 22.29
C THR A 188 17.79 50.59 23.34
N ASP A 189 17.35 49.41 22.90
CA ASP A 189 17.03 48.30 23.81
C ASP A 189 18.27 47.80 24.55
N ILE A 190 19.41 47.68 23.86
CA ILE A 190 20.70 47.33 24.49
C ILE A 190 21.11 48.38 25.51
N GLN A 191 20.95 49.68 25.21
CA GLN A 191 21.27 50.76 26.13
C GLN A 191 20.37 50.73 27.36
N ASN A 192 19.07 50.51 27.18
CA ASN A 192 18.10 50.39 28.27
C ASN A 192 18.42 49.20 29.18
N LEU A 193 18.77 48.05 28.61
CA LEU A 193 19.18 46.86 29.37
C LEU A 193 20.49 47.10 30.13
N ARG A 194 21.47 47.78 29.52
CA ARG A 194 22.71 48.18 30.21
C ARG A 194 22.43 49.12 31.37
N GLN A 195 21.55 50.10 31.18
CA GLN A 195 21.12 51.03 32.23
C GLN A 195 20.43 50.29 33.37
N TYR A 196 19.53 49.35 33.04
CA TYR A 196 18.86 48.52 34.04
C TYR A 196 19.84 47.68 34.87
N LEU A 197 20.86 47.08 34.23
CA LEU A 197 21.91 46.34 34.93
C LEU A 197 22.76 47.26 35.82
N ASP A 198 23.09 48.45 35.34
CA ASP A 198 23.82 49.46 36.11
C ASP A 198 23.02 49.87 37.37
N ASP A 199 21.72 50.15 37.21
CA ASP A 199 20.82 50.45 38.32
C ASP A 199 20.72 49.29 39.31
N LEU A 200 20.61 48.05 38.84
CA LEU A 200 20.57 46.86 39.69
C LEU A 200 21.89 46.67 40.44
N SER A 201 23.02 46.92 39.78
CA SER A 201 24.35 46.87 40.40
C SER A 201 24.53 47.97 41.45
N ARG A 202 23.94 49.14 41.23
CA ARG A 202 23.93 50.25 42.20
C ARG A 202 23.08 49.91 43.42
N VAL A 203 21.92 49.28 43.22
CA VAL A 203 21.06 48.82 44.32
C VAL A 203 21.74 47.69 45.12
N ALA A 204 22.41 46.75 44.44
CA ALA A 204 23.14 45.67 45.09
C ALA A 204 24.40 46.16 45.85
N SER A 205 25.01 47.26 45.41
CA SER A 205 26.18 47.87 46.07
C SER A 205 25.82 48.84 47.21
N GLN A 206 24.54 49.13 47.43
CA GLN A 206 24.09 49.93 48.57
C GLN A 206 24.07 49.08 49.86
N PRO A 207 24.53 49.62 51.00
CA PRO A 207 24.48 48.93 52.29
C PRO A 207 23.04 48.72 52.76
N VAL A 208 22.81 47.71 53.61
CA VAL A 208 21.48 47.25 54.07
C VAL A 208 20.58 48.43 54.48
N LEU A 209 19.45 48.50 53.80
CA LEU A 209 18.45 49.55 53.82
C LEU A 209 17.74 49.63 55.20
N THR A 210 18.15 50.55 56.08
CA THR A 210 17.42 50.84 57.32
C THR A 210 16.16 51.65 56.99
N GLN A 211 15.04 51.36 57.67
CA GLN A 211 13.73 52.01 57.47
C GLN A 211 13.82 53.56 57.43
N SER A 212 14.71 54.17 58.21
CA SER A 212 14.93 55.62 58.24
C SER A 212 15.49 56.17 56.93
N TYR A 213 16.37 55.45 56.24
CA TYR A 213 16.96 55.87 54.97
C TYR A 213 15.93 55.85 53.82
N LEU A 214 14.98 54.92 53.87
CA LEU A 214 13.83 54.89 52.96
C LEU A 214 12.89 56.08 53.19
N GLU A 215 12.70 56.49 54.44
CA GLU A 215 11.88 57.65 54.80
C GLU A 215 12.54 58.95 54.33
N ASP A 216 13.86 59.08 54.47
CA ASP A 216 14.64 60.22 53.96
C ASP A 216 14.56 60.34 52.43
N ILE A 217 14.75 59.23 51.71
CA ILE A 217 14.62 59.22 50.23
C ILE A 217 13.19 59.59 49.81
N LYS A 218 12.17 59.06 50.49
CA LYS A 218 10.76 59.41 50.19
C LYS A 218 10.49 60.89 50.42
N SER A 219 11.03 61.49 51.48
CA SER A 219 10.93 62.93 51.72
C SER A 219 11.60 63.73 50.59
N GLN A 220 12.81 63.34 50.19
CA GLN A 220 13.51 64.00 49.07
C GLN A 220 12.76 63.88 47.74
N ILE A 221 12.15 62.72 47.46
CA ILE A 221 11.30 62.54 46.27
C ILE A 221 10.07 63.44 46.35
N HIS A 222 9.43 63.55 47.51
CA HIS A 222 8.28 64.43 47.71
C HIS A 222 8.66 65.89 47.47
N ASP A 223 9.74 66.38 48.09
CA ASP A 223 10.20 67.76 47.95
C ASP A 223 10.60 68.09 46.51
N CYS A 224 11.28 67.15 45.84
CA CYS A 224 11.68 67.31 44.45
C CYS A 224 10.47 67.25 43.50
N SER A 225 9.48 66.38 43.77
CA SER A 225 8.22 66.32 43.01
C SER A 225 7.41 67.60 43.17
N GLU A 226 7.33 68.14 44.39
CA GLU A 226 6.65 69.40 44.66
C GLU A 226 7.36 70.58 43.99
N ALA A 227 8.69 70.63 44.04
CA ALA A 227 9.48 71.62 43.31
C ALA A 227 9.26 71.52 41.79
N ASN A 228 9.18 70.31 41.25
CA ASN A 228 8.93 70.08 39.83
C ASN A 228 7.50 70.50 39.44
N SER A 229 6.50 70.18 40.26
CA SER A 229 5.12 70.67 40.07
C SER A 229 5.03 72.20 40.13
N ARG A 230 5.73 72.85 41.08
CA ARG A 230 5.82 74.32 41.15
C ARG A 230 6.50 74.92 39.93
N LEU A 231 7.53 74.27 39.38
CA LEU A 231 8.20 74.70 38.15
C LEU A 231 7.32 74.48 36.91
N ILE A 232 6.57 73.38 36.84
CA ILE A 232 5.58 73.12 35.79
C ILE A 232 4.47 74.16 35.86
N GLU A 233 3.96 74.49 37.04
CA GLU A 233 2.95 75.54 37.24
C GLU A 233 3.49 76.93 36.88
N ARG A 234 4.71 77.28 37.30
CA ARG A 234 5.35 78.55 36.94
C ARG A 234 5.59 78.63 35.43
N ARG A 235 5.96 77.50 34.79
CA ARG A 235 6.08 77.37 33.33
C ARG A 235 4.73 77.48 32.64
N LEU A 236 3.66 76.90 33.18
CA LEU A 236 2.30 77.00 32.64
C LEU A 236 1.72 78.42 32.77
N LYS A 237 1.99 79.11 33.88
CA LYS A 237 1.61 80.53 34.10
C LYS A 237 2.37 81.47 33.16
N SER A 238 3.67 81.25 32.95
CA SER A 238 4.46 81.99 31.95
C SER A 238 4.09 81.64 30.49
N ARG A 239 3.44 80.49 30.26
CA ARG A 239 2.86 80.09 28.97
C ARG A 239 1.51 80.77 28.68
N GLN A 240 0.80 81.27 29.70
CA GLN A 240 -0.43 82.04 29.53
C GLN A 240 -0.16 83.49 29.06
N ASP A 241 1.01 84.06 29.39
CA ASP A 241 1.39 85.43 28.99
C ASP A 241 2.10 85.52 27.63
N MET A 242 2.53 84.40 27.04
CA MET A 242 3.21 84.36 25.74
C MET A 242 2.30 83.64 24.73
N GLY A 243 1.73 84.41 23.79
CA GLY A 243 0.77 83.93 22.79
C GLY A 243 1.21 82.66 22.05
N GLU A 244 0.20 81.85 21.66
CA GLU A 244 0.29 80.51 21.08
C GLU A 244 1.57 80.21 20.29
N ASP A 245 2.52 79.61 21.00
CA ASP A 245 3.79 79.19 20.47
C ASP A 245 3.55 77.99 19.53
N LYS A 246 3.56 78.23 18.21
CA LYS A 246 3.34 77.22 17.14
C LYS A 246 4.18 75.96 17.33
N THR A 247 5.32 76.07 18.02
CA THR A 247 6.20 74.97 18.40
C THR A 247 5.52 73.89 19.24
N THR A 248 4.46 74.22 19.98
CA THR A 248 3.72 73.30 20.85
C THR A 248 2.86 72.32 20.05
N LEU A 249 2.22 72.79 18.99
CA LEU A 249 1.47 71.96 18.04
C LEU A 249 2.41 71.00 17.30
N PHE A 250 3.60 71.47 16.88
CA PHE A 250 4.61 70.62 16.23
C PHE A 250 5.18 69.57 17.18
N LYS A 251 5.39 69.91 18.46
CA LYS A 251 5.80 68.92 19.48
C LYS A 251 4.72 67.86 19.68
N GLN A 252 3.46 68.27 19.78
CA GLN A 252 2.33 67.34 19.91
C GLN A 252 2.21 66.43 18.68
N GLN A 253 2.35 67.00 17.47
CA GLN A 253 2.35 66.24 16.24
C GLN A 253 3.53 65.27 16.15
N ALA A 254 4.73 65.69 16.57
CA ALA A 254 5.90 64.82 16.64
C ALA A 254 5.71 63.66 17.62
N THR A 255 5.09 63.91 18.79
CA THR A 255 4.74 62.85 19.75
C THR A 255 3.72 61.86 19.16
N ILE A 256 2.68 62.35 18.47
CA ILE A 256 1.69 61.49 17.81
C ILE A 256 2.35 60.62 16.73
N VAL A 257 3.24 61.21 15.91
CA VAL A 257 3.96 60.48 14.86
C VAL A 257 4.93 59.47 15.46
N ALA A 258 5.66 59.82 16.52
CA ALA A 258 6.56 58.91 17.22
C ALA A 258 5.80 57.71 17.82
N ASN A 259 4.65 57.95 18.47
CA ASN A 259 3.82 56.89 19.04
C ASN A 259 3.24 55.97 17.95
N LYS A 260 2.81 56.54 16.81
CA LYS A 260 2.37 55.74 15.66
C LYS A 260 3.52 54.92 15.06
N LYS A 261 4.71 55.50 14.89
CA LYS A 261 5.91 54.80 14.40
C LYS A 261 6.28 53.63 15.32
N ALA A 262 6.25 53.84 16.64
CA ALA A 262 6.52 52.80 17.64
C ALA A 262 5.45 51.68 17.62
N SER A 263 4.17 52.02 17.51
CA SER A 263 3.09 51.03 17.41
C SER A 263 3.20 50.17 16.14
N VAL A 264 3.50 50.78 15.00
CA VAL A 264 3.72 50.05 13.74
C VAL A 264 4.96 49.17 13.81
N ALA A 265 6.07 49.67 14.38
CA ALA A 265 7.28 48.88 14.58
C ALA A 265 7.03 47.65 15.47
N SER A 266 6.30 47.82 16.59
CA SER A 266 5.92 46.70 17.47
C SER A 266 5.04 45.66 16.76
N ASN A 267 4.05 46.11 15.97
CA ASN A 267 3.20 45.22 15.18
C ASN A 267 3.99 44.45 14.11
N LEU A 268 4.97 45.08 13.46
CA LEU A 268 5.85 44.44 12.48
C LEU A 268 6.75 43.37 13.14
N VAL A 269 7.30 43.66 14.32
CA VAL A 269 8.05 42.67 15.10
C VAL A 269 7.16 41.48 15.48
N ALA A 270 5.93 41.73 15.95
CA ALA A 270 4.98 40.67 16.32
C ALA A 270 4.53 39.81 15.13
N MET A 271 4.32 40.40 13.93
CA MET A 271 4.03 39.63 12.72
C MET A 271 5.22 38.77 12.28
N ARG A 272 6.44 39.30 12.39
CA ARG A 272 7.67 38.55 12.07
C ARG A 272 7.87 37.36 13.00
N GLU A 273 7.67 37.52 14.31
CA GLU A 273 7.74 36.42 15.27
C GLU A 273 6.70 35.33 14.98
N LYS A 274 5.47 35.69 14.59
CA LYS A 274 4.44 34.73 14.18
C LYS A 274 4.82 33.97 12.91
N SER A 275 5.42 34.65 11.92
CA SER A 275 5.90 34.01 10.69
C SER A 275 7.08 33.07 10.95
N LEU A 276 7.99 33.41 11.87
CA LEU A 276 9.12 32.56 12.27
C LEU A 276 8.64 31.31 13.02
N LYS A 277 7.69 31.45 13.96
CA LYS A 277 7.10 30.32 14.70
C LYS A 277 6.26 29.39 13.80
N GLY A 278 5.68 29.90 12.72
CA GLY A 278 4.98 29.08 11.72
C GLY A 278 5.92 28.28 10.79
N SER A 279 7.18 28.72 10.65
CA SER A 279 8.18 28.05 9.80
C SER A 279 8.95 26.93 10.51
N THR A 280 8.96 26.91 11.85
CA THR A 280 9.63 25.87 12.67
C THR A 280 8.70 24.75 13.14
N GLY A 281 7.44 24.75 12.68
CA GLY A 281 6.40 23.79 13.05
C GLY A 281 6.03 22.76 11.97
N LYS A 282 6.95 22.46 11.03
CA LYS A 282 6.82 21.34 10.09
C LYS A 282 8.03 20.44 10.16
#